data_AF-A0A1F6BY88-F1
#
_entry.id   AF-A0A1F6BY88-F1
#
_cell.length_a   1.000
_cell.length_b   1.000
_cell.length_c   1.000
_cell.angle_alpha   90.00
_cell.angle_beta   90.00
_cell.angle_gamma   90.00
#
_symmetry.space_group_name_H-M   'P 1'
#
loop_
_entity.id
_entity.type
_entity.pdbx_description
1 polymer ?
#
loop_
_entity_poly.entity_id
_entity_poly.type
_entity_poly.pdbx_seq_one_letter_code
_entity_poly.pdbx_strand_id
1 'polypeptide(L)'
;MNKNFSVTFWIKLDQNPAWKDKDSVIDFPSFVVNEGIQIFFSKHESLFKVFVLHPLIGYRKMVTDVEAYIGKDAFVAFTNDESESKLYINGSLVSTVTPTNLGDDLEIGDYVMVKVDKGELKTLNIEGEGVQIIAPAKISAISDETVSLYFFAQNENLDLSKDRLVY
;
A
#
# COMPACT_ATOMS: atom_id res chain seq x y z
N MET A 1 -15.94 4.68 -12.80
CA MET A 1 -14.76 4.97 -11.97
C MET A 1 -13.56 4.97 -12.91
N ASN A 2 -12.97 6.13 -13.20
CA ASN A 2 -11.79 6.17 -14.05
C ASN A 2 -10.59 5.70 -13.23
N LYS A 3 -10.12 4.49 -13.50
CA LYS A 3 -8.99 3.88 -12.77
C LYS A 3 -7.64 4.23 -13.40
N ASN A 4 -7.61 5.03 -14.47
CA ASN A 4 -6.38 5.37 -15.14
C ASN A 4 -5.66 6.50 -14.39
N PHE A 5 -4.41 6.24 -14.01
CA PHE A 5 -3.56 7.24 -13.37
C PHE A 5 -2.08 6.87 -13.50
N SER A 6 -1.22 7.85 -13.21
CA SER A 6 0.22 7.65 -13.12
C SER A 6 0.80 8.42 -11.94
N VAL A 7 1.79 7.85 -11.28
CA VAL A 7 2.59 8.50 -10.23
C VAL A 7 4.06 8.40 -10.59
N THR A 8 4.80 9.48 -10.34
CA THR A 8 6.25 9.51 -10.55
C THR A 8 6.96 10.23 -9.43
N PHE A 9 8.11 9.73 -8.99
CA PHE A 9 8.95 10.42 -8.01
C PHE A 9 10.42 10.01 -8.11
N TRP A 10 11.28 10.83 -7.51
CA TRP A 10 12.71 10.55 -7.38
C TRP A 10 13.03 10.01 -5.99
N ILE A 11 13.77 8.92 -5.94
CA ILE A 11 14.51 8.48 -4.76
C ILE A 11 15.93 9.02 -4.93
N LYS A 12 16.20 10.17 -4.32
CA LYS A 12 17.56 10.72 -4.28
C LYS A 12 18.29 10.22 -3.04
N LEU A 13 19.54 9.81 -3.21
CA LEU A 13 20.37 9.24 -2.15
C LEU A 13 20.68 10.20 -1.01
N ASP A 14 20.78 11.50 -1.31
CA ASP A 14 20.99 12.55 -0.32
C ASP A 14 19.77 12.75 0.59
N GLN A 15 18.56 12.53 0.05
CA GLN A 15 17.29 12.63 0.76
C GLN A 15 16.85 11.30 1.39
N ASN A 16 17.31 10.17 0.84
CA ASN A 16 16.94 8.82 1.26
C ASN A 16 18.21 7.96 1.44
N PRO A 17 19.09 8.26 2.42
CA PRO A 17 20.37 7.57 2.56
C PRO A 17 20.24 6.07 2.82
N ALA A 18 19.13 5.64 3.43
CA ALA A 18 18.81 4.22 3.63
C ALA A 18 18.68 3.45 2.30
N TRP A 19 18.37 4.09 1.18
CA TRP A 19 18.32 3.45 -0.14
C TRP A 19 19.69 2.89 -0.61
N LYS A 20 20.78 3.21 0.08
CA LYS A 20 22.10 2.60 -0.17
C LYS A 20 22.23 1.21 0.44
N ASP A 21 21.48 0.96 1.49
CA ASP A 21 21.58 -0.27 2.27
C ASP A 21 20.57 -1.29 1.72
N LYS A 22 21.07 -2.47 1.34
CA LYS A 22 20.25 -3.54 0.80
C LYS A 22 19.26 -4.03 1.84
N ASP A 23 19.61 -4.04 3.12
CA ASP A 23 18.80 -4.64 4.19
C ASP A 23 17.85 -3.62 4.85
N SER A 24 17.83 -2.38 4.36
CA SER A 24 16.99 -1.33 4.94
C SER A 24 15.50 -1.52 4.67
N VAL A 25 14.69 -0.99 5.58
CA VAL A 25 13.25 -0.76 5.38
C VAL A 25 12.99 0.73 5.18
N ILE A 26 12.20 1.08 4.17
CA ILE A 26 11.82 2.47 3.85
C ILE A 26 10.33 2.51 3.52
N ASP A 27 9.57 3.34 4.22
CA ASP A 27 8.22 3.74 3.83
C ASP A 27 8.29 5.11 3.15
N PHE A 28 7.93 5.19 1.87
CA PHE A 28 7.91 6.47 1.15
C PHE A 28 6.61 7.22 1.43
N PRO A 29 6.59 8.56 1.27
CA PRO A 29 5.35 9.33 1.33
C PRO A 29 4.31 8.76 0.37
N SER A 30 3.06 8.68 0.83
CA SER A 30 1.96 8.18 0.01
C SER A 30 1.49 9.23 -1.01
N PHE A 31 0.87 8.73 -2.07
CA PHE A 31 0.23 9.56 -3.09
C PHE A 31 -1.27 9.34 -3.04
N VAL A 32 -2.04 10.42 -3.20
CA VAL A 32 -3.49 10.34 -3.43
C VAL A 32 -3.76 10.77 -4.85
N VAL A 33 -4.34 9.88 -5.65
CA VAL A 33 -4.66 10.12 -7.07
C VAL A 33 -6.17 10.17 -7.29
N ASN A 34 -6.59 10.14 -8.55
CA ASN A 34 -7.98 10.23 -9.01
C ASN A 34 -8.96 9.49 -8.08
N GLU A 35 -10.07 10.16 -7.76
CA GLU A 35 -11.18 9.60 -6.99
C GLU A 35 -10.78 9.10 -5.58
N GLY A 36 -9.62 9.53 -5.05
CA GLY A 36 -9.20 9.23 -3.68
C GLY A 36 -8.41 7.92 -3.52
N ILE A 37 -7.94 7.33 -4.62
CA ILE A 37 -7.07 6.15 -4.57
C ILE A 37 -5.76 6.53 -3.87
N GLN A 38 -5.39 5.78 -2.84
CA GLN A 38 -4.14 5.97 -2.11
C GLN A 38 -3.10 4.96 -2.58
N ILE A 39 -1.87 5.42 -2.76
CA ILE A 39 -0.75 4.60 -3.22
C ILE A 39 0.39 4.71 -2.22
N PHE A 40 0.83 3.58 -1.71
CA PHE A 40 1.97 3.48 -0.81
C PHE A 40 3.10 2.74 -1.51
N PHE A 41 4.30 3.27 -1.36
CA PHE A 41 5.53 2.64 -1.83
C PHE A 41 6.36 2.30 -0.60
N SER A 42 6.89 1.09 -0.53
CA SER A 42 7.87 0.72 0.48
C SER A 42 9.00 -0.12 -0.10
N LYS A 43 10.15 -0.06 0.56
CA LYS A 43 11.27 -0.98 0.36
C LYS A 43 11.40 -1.82 1.62
N HIS A 44 11.49 -3.13 1.48
CA HIS A 44 11.88 -4.05 2.53
C HIS A 44 13.01 -4.90 1.99
N GLU A 45 14.21 -4.69 2.52
CA GLU A 45 15.42 -5.29 1.97
C GLU A 45 15.53 -4.99 0.45
N SER A 46 15.73 -6.00 -0.39
CA SER A 46 15.79 -5.83 -1.85
C SER A 46 14.43 -5.86 -2.54
N LEU A 47 13.33 -5.94 -1.78
CA LEU A 47 11.96 -5.96 -2.32
C LEU A 47 11.35 -4.56 -2.29
N PHE A 48 10.82 -4.13 -3.43
CA PHE A 48 10.02 -2.93 -3.55
C PHE A 48 8.55 -3.31 -3.66
N LYS A 49 7.75 -2.77 -2.76
CA LYS A 49 6.33 -3.04 -2.65
C LYS A 49 5.53 -1.80 -3.03
N VAL A 50 4.49 -2.00 -3.81
CA VAL A 50 3.51 -0.97 -4.18
C VAL A 50 2.14 -1.42 -3.74
N PHE A 51 1.47 -0.59 -2.95
CA PHE A 51 0.11 -0.85 -2.49
C PHE A 51 -0.84 0.17 -3.10
N VAL A 52 -1.94 -0.29 -3.68
CA VAL A 52 -3.01 0.57 -4.20
C VAL A 52 -4.27 0.31 -3.38
N LEU A 53 -4.80 1.33 -2.73
CA LEU A 53 -5.87 1.24 -1.74
C LEU A 53 -7.02 2.16 -2.12
N HIS A 54 -8.25 1.62 -2.16
CA HIS A 54 -9.44 2.43 -2.33
C HIS A 54 -10.72 1.70 -1.88
N PRO A 55 -11.69 2.38 -1.22
CA PRO A 55 -12.87 1.74 -0.64
C PRO A 55 -13.70 0.87 -1.61
N LEU A 56 -13.82 1.26 -2.87
CA LEU A 56 -14.63 0.53 -3.86
C LEU A 56 -13.90 -0.64 -4.53
N ILE A 57 -12.58 -0.73 -4.42
CA ILE A 57 -11.78 -1.76 -5.12
C ILE A 57 -10.88 -2.56 -4.18
N GLY A 58 -10.99 -2.35 -2.86
CA GLY A 58 -10.13 -3.00 -1.89
C GLY A 58 -8.69 -2.49 -1.90
N TYR A 59 -7.77 -3.37 -1.52
CA TYR A 59 -6.33 -3.13 -1.62
C TYR A 59 -5.68 -4.09 -2.62
N ARG A 60 -4.53 -3.69 -3.13
CA ARG A 60 -3.75 -4.43 -4.12
C ARG A 60 -2.28 -4.30 -3.78
N LYS A 61 -1.55 -5.43 -3.77
CA LYS A 61 -0.11 -5.47 -3.50
C LYS A 61 0.68 -5.95 -4.73
N MET A 62 1.65 -5.16 -5.16
CA MET A 62 2.68 -5.54 -6.12
C MET A 62 4.02 -5.64 -5.39
N VAL A 63 4.78 -6.70 -5.65
CA VAL A 63 6.14 -6.91 -5.10
C VAL A 63 7.10 -7.14 -6.25
N THR A 64 8.28 -6.53 -6.21
CA THR A 64 9.33 -6.72 -7.21
C THR A 64 10.71 -6.64 -6.55
N ASP A 65 11.69 -7.37 -7.11
CA ASP A 65 13.09 -7.23 -6.72
C ASP A 65 13.70 -5.97 -7.35
N VAL A 66 14.41 -5.19 -6.55
CA VAL A 66 15.05 -3.93 -6.99
C VAL A 66 16.53 -3.86 -6.66
N GLU A 67 17.19 -4.99 -6.42
CA GLU A 67 18.61 -5.04 -6.02
C GLU A 67 19.50 -4.24 -6.99
N ALA A 68 19.23 -4.32 -8.29
CA ALA A 68 19.97 -3.62 -9.35
C ALA A 68 19.85 -2.07 -9.32
N TYR A 69 18.93 -1.53 -8.53
CA TYR A 69 18.63 -0.10 -8.44
C TYR A 69 19.06 0.54 -7.11
N ILE A 70 19.38 -0.28 -6.10
CA ILE A 70 19.87 0.16 -4.78
C ILE A 70 21.27 0.79 -4.92
N GLY A 71 21.56 1.80 -4.10
CA GLY A 71 22.89 2.43 -4.06
C GLY A 71 23.14 3.54 -5.08
N LYS A 72 22.14 3.91 -5.89
CA LYS A 72 22.14 5.07 -6.81
C LYS A 72 20.78 5.77 -6.76
N ASP A 73 20.73 7.01 -7.25
CA ASP A 73 19.47 7.71 -7.44
C ASP A 73 18.55 6.90 -8.38
N ALA A 74 17.26 6.87 -8.06
CA ALA A 74 16.27 6.14 -8.83
C ALA A 74 15.07 7.03 -9.16
N PHE A 75 14.62 6.99 -10.41
CA PHE A 75 13.35 7.55 -10.85
C PHE A 75 12.33 6.42 -10.90
N VAL A 76 11.26 6.54 -10.10
CA VAL A 76 10.19 5.57 -10.03
C VAL A 76 8.99 6.11 -10.80
N ALA A 77 8.41 5.29 -11.67
CA ALA A 77 7.15 5.57 -12.33
C ALA A 77 6.21 4.38 -12.18
N PHE A 78 5.00 4.64 -11.70
CA PHE A 78 3.92 3.66 -11.57
C PHE A 78 2.75 4.12 -12.42
N THR A 79 2.26 3.24 -13.29
CA THR A 79 1.11 3.51 -14.14
C THR A 79 0.05 2.45 -13.89
N ASN A 80 -1.20 2.88 -13.82
CA ASN A 80 -2.34 1.98 -13.78
C ASN A 80 -3.29 2.32 -14.91
N ASP A 81 -3.72 1.29 -15.63
CA ASP A 81 -4.89 1.34 -16.49
C ASP A 81 -5.93 0.28 -16.07
N GLU A 82 -7.01 0.13 -16.84
CA GLU A 82 -8.07 -0.84 -16.53
C GLU A 82 -7.60 -2.30 -16.64
N SER A 83 -6.55 -2.57 -17.40
CA SER A 83 -6.05 -3.91 -17.73
C SER A 83 -4.84 -4.33 -16.91
N GLU A 84 -3.95 -3.41 -16.57
CA GLU A 84 -2.69 -3.70 -15.91
C GLU A 84 -2.15 -2.52 -15.10
N SER A 85 -1.35 -2.85 -14.09
CA SER A 85 -0.49 -1.91 -13.39
C SER A 85 0.96 -2.24 -13.73
N LYS A 86 1.75 -1.21 -14.01
CA LYS A 86 3.16 -1.33 -14.39
C LYS A 86 4.02 -0.47 -13.49
N LEU A 87 5.17 -1.01 -13.11
CA LEU A 87 6.19 -0.32 -12.35
C LEU A 87 7.47 -0.22 -13.16
N TYR A 88 8.03 0.97 -13.21
CA TYR A 88 9.26 1.30 -13.88
C TYR A 88 10.25 1.92 -12.89
N ILE A 89 11.52 1.53 -12.99
CA ILE A 89 12.61 2.16 -12.25
C ILE A 89 13.72 2.53 -13.24
N ASN A 90 14.12 3.81 -13.24
CA ASN A 90 15.08 4.37 -14.19
C ASN A 90 14.72 4.08 -15.66
N GLY A 91 13.42 4.06 -15.98
CA GLY A 91 12.89 3.80 -17.32
C GLY A 91 12.76 2.31 -17.70
N SER A 92 13.32 1.40 -16.92
CA SER A 92 13.16 -0.05 -17.12
C SER A 92 11.86 -0.54 -16.51
N LEU A 93 11.06 -1.31 -17.26
CA LEU A 93 9.90 -2.02 -16.73
C LEU A 93 10.38 -3.13 -15.79
N VAL A 94 10.02 -3.05 -14.51
CA VAL A 94 10.44 -4.02 -13.48
C VAL A 94 9.31 -4.95 -13.04
N SER A 95 8.05 -4.55 -13.21
CA SER A 95 6.90 -5.39 -12.89
C SER A 95 5.68 -5.00 -13.71
N THR A 96 4.86 -6.00 -14.00
CA THR A 96 3.53 -5.85 -14.61
C THR A 96 2.60 -6.83 -13.90
N VAL A 97 1.47 -6.33 -13.42
CA VAL A 97 0.45 -7.15 -12.77
C VAL A 97 -0.91 -6.81 -13.35
N THR A 98 -1.72 -7.82 -13.60
CA THR A 98 -3.14 -7.61 -13.90
C THR A 98 -3.90 -7.42 -12.58
N PRO A 99 -5.10 -6.81 -12.61
CA PRO A 99 -5.95 -6.66 -11.45
C PRO A 99 -6.21 -7.95 -10.64
N THR A 100 -6.11 -9.12 -11.26
CA THR A 100 -6.32 -10.44 -10.65
C THR A 100 -5.06 -11.07 -10.08
N ASN A 101 -3.87 -10.56 -10.40
CA ASN A 101 -2.57 -11.16 -10.06
C ASN A 101 -1.89 -10.47 -8.87
N LEU A 102 -2.61 -9.60 -8.16
CA LEU A 102 -2.10 -8.92 -6.98
C LEU A 102 -2.28 -9.88 -5.79
N GLY A 103 -1.18 -10.26 -5.15
CA GLY A 103 -1.13 -11.41 -4.24
C GLY A 103 -1.93 -11.25 -2.95
N ASP A 104 -2.45 -12.36 -2.46
CA ASP A 104 -3.25 -12.48 -1.22
C ASP A 104 -2.40 -12.72 0.04
N ASP A 105 -1.08 -12.91 -0.13
CA ASP A 105 -0.18 -13.22 0.98
C ASP A 105 -0.07 -11.99 1.88
N LEU A 106 -0.60 -12.07 3.10
CA LEU A 106 -0.51 -10.99 4.07
C LEU A 106 0.84 -11.02 4.78
N GLU A 107 1.51 -9.88 4.85
CA GLU A 107 2.75 -9.72 5.61
C GLU A 107 2.65 -8.56 6.62
N ILE A 108 3.42 -8.66 7.71
CA ILE A 108 3.56 -7.54 8.64
C ILE A 108 4.16 -6.35 7.88
N GLY A 109 3.55 -5.18 8.05
CA GLY A 109 3.91 -3.95 7.36
C GLY A 109 3.14 -3.69 6.07
N ASP A 110 2.35 -4.64 5.57
CA ASP A 110 1.52 -4.42 4.39
C ASP A 110 0.39 -3.40 4.67
N TYR A 111 0.02 -2.66 3.63
CA TYR A 111 -1.10 -1.70 3.67
C TYR A 111 -2.34 -2.34 3.05
N VAL A 112 -3.46 -2.30 3.78
CA VAL A 112 -4.71 -2.97 3.41
C VAL A 112 -5.93 -2.05 3.55
N MET A 113 -7.03 -2.45 2.91
CA MET A 113 -8.36 -1.85 3.12
C MET A 113 -9.17 -2.76 4.03
N VAL A 114 -9.83 -2.20 5.03
CA VAL A 114 -10.55 -2.96 6.05
C VAL A 114 -11.91 -2.34 6.37
N LYS A 115 -12.91 -3.18 6.59
CA LYS A 115 -14.23 -2.80 7.10
C LYS A 115 -14.16 -2.54 8.60
N VAL A 116 -14.62 -1.35 9.00
CA VAL A 116 -14.68 -0.90 10.38
C VAL A 116 -16.13 -0.54 10.72
N ASP A 117 -16.61 -1.09 11.84
CA ASP A 117 -17.92 -0.81 12.40
C ASP A 117 -17.88 0.47 13.26
N LYS A 118 -19.06 1.06 13.44
CA LYS A 118 -19.25 2.17 14.36
C LYS A 118 -18.77 1.83 15.78
N GLY A 119 -17.91 2.68 16.32
CA GLY A 119 -17.41 2.58 17.70
C GLY A 119 -16.12 1.78 17.85
N GLU A 120 -15.64 1.10 16.81
CA GLU A 120 -14.35 0.38 16.85
C GLU A 120 -13.16 1.34 16.82
N LEU A 121 -13.26 2.44 16.08
CA LEU A 121 -12.28 3.54 16.07
C LEU A 121 -12.85 4.74 16.83
N LYS A 122 -12.20 5.12 17.93
CA LYS A 122 -12.72 6.12 18.88
C LYS A 122 -12.79 7.52 18.28
N THR A 123 -11.87 7.82 17.36
CA THR A 123 -11.76 9.12 16.69
C THR A 123 -12.67 9.27 15.48
N LEU A 124 -13.30 8.20 15.01
CA LEU A 124 -14.23 8.24 13.88
C LEU A 124 -15.68 8.35 14.34
N ASN A 125 -16.26 9.54 14.19
CA ASN A 125 -17.69 9.74 14.38
C ASN A 125 -18.45 9.26 13.13
N ILE A 126 -18.88 8.00 13.15
CA ILE A 126 -19.76 7.43 12.14
C ILE A 126 -21.23 7.62 12.57
N GLU A 127 -21.98 8.44 11.83
CA GLU A 127 -23.41 8.66 12.05
C GLU A 127 -24.24 7.57 11.35
N GLY A 128 -25.33 7.12 11.99
CA GLY A 128 -26.19 6.01 11.53
C GLY A 128 -25.91 4.68 12.25
N GLU A 129 -26.96 3.90 12.50
CA GLU A 129 -26.83 2.53 13.02
C GLU A 129 -26.49 1.56 11.87
N GLY A 130 -25.57 0.63 12.12
CA GLY A 130 -25.17 -0.38 11.12
C GLY A 130 -24.31 0.14 9.97
N VAL A 131 -23.82 1.39 10.04
CA VAL A 131 -22.93 1.95 9.02
C VAL A 131 -21.52 1.39 9.22
N GLN A 132 -21.03 0.71 8.17
CA GLN A 132 -19.64 0.30 8.03
C GLN A 132 -18.90 1.27 7.13
N ILE A 133 -17.65 1.57 7.51
CA ILE A 133 -16.73 2.31 6.64
C ILE A 133 -15.61 1.37 6.19
N ILE A 134 -15.01 1.66 5.04
CA ILE A 134 -13.82 0.97 4.57
C ILE A 134 -12.66 1.97 4.66
N ALA A 135 -11.65 1.65 5.45
CA ALA A 135 -10.53 2.53 5.74
C ALA A 135 -9.18 1.84 5.46
N PRO A 136 -8.14 2.61 5.07
CA PRO A 136 -6.79 2.08 4.92
C PRO A 136 -6.11 1.89 6.29
N ALA A 137 -5.35 0.81 6.44
CA ALA A 137 -4.55 0.52 7.64
C ALA A 137 -3.24 -0.21 7.32
N LYS A 138 -2.25 -0.15 8.22
CA LYS A 138 -1.05 -1.01 8.17
C LYS A 138 -1.27 -2.26 9.00
N ILE A 139 -0.82 -3.41 8.52
CA ILE A 139 -0.71 -4.60 9.35
C ILE A 139 0.47 -4.44 10.31
N SER A 140 0.21 -4.52 11.61
CA SER A 140 1.23 -4.49 12.66
C SER A 140 1.54 -5.87 13.23
N ALA A 141 0.58 -6.80 13.20
CA ALA A 141 0.77 -8.21 13.55
C ALA A 141 -0.25 -9.11 12.82
N ILE A 142 0.11 -10.38 12.63
CA ILE A 142 -0.75 -11.39 12.00
C ILE A 142 -0.84 -12.60 12.93
N SER A 143 -2.07 -13.04 13.20
CA SER A 143 -2.38 -14.32 13.86
C SER A 143 -3.16 -15.21 12.89
N ASP A 144 -3.60 -16.39 13.31
CA ASP A 144 -4.30 -17.34 12.42
C ASP A 144 -5.58 -16.73 11.83
N GLU A 145 -6.47 -16.20 12.68
CA GLU A 145 -7.79 -15.67 12.28
C GLU A 145 -7.86 -14.13 12.30
N THR A 146 -6.93 -13.46 12.97
CA THR A 146 -6.95 -12.00 13.19
C THR A 146 -5.73 -11.30 12.63
N VAL A 147 -5.88 -10.00 12.39
CA VAL A 147 -4.83 -9.05 12.06
C VAL A 147 -4.91 -7.86 13.00
N SER A 148 -3.75 -7.46 13.53
CA SER A 148 -3.60 -6.19 14.24
C SER A 148 -3.31 -5.09 13.22
N LEU A 149 -4.09 -4.02 13.27
CA LEU A 149 -4.10 -2.98 12.25
C LEU A 149 -3.85 -1.61 12.88
N TYR A 150 -2.94 -0.84 12.29
CA TYR A 150 -2.68 0.56 12.64
C TYR A 150 -3.34 1.50 11.64
N PHE A 151 -4.25 2.34 12.12
CA PHE A 151 -5.00 3.32 11.35
C PHE A 151 -4.33 4.69 11.43
N PHE A 152 -3.58 5.07 10.40
CA PHE A 152 -2.70 6.25 10.40
C PHE A 152 -3.42 7.56 10.68
N ALA A 153 -4.58 7.78 10.06
CA ALA A 153 -5.32 9.04 10.20
C ALA A 153 -5.93 9.19 11.60
N GLN A 154 -6.21 8.07 12.26
CA GLN A 154 -6.80 7.99 13.59
C GLN A 154 -5.73 7.86 14.68
N ASN A 155 -4.52 7.44 14.31
CA ASN A 155 -3.45 7.05 15.23
C ASN A 155 -3.92 6.01 16.28
N GLU A 156 -4.65 5.00 15.81
CA GLU A 156 -5.24 3.95 16.64
C GLU A 156 -4.84 2.56 16.14
N ASN A 157 -4.79 1.60 17.05
CA ASN A 157 -4.61 0.18 16.72
C ASN A 157 -5.90 -0.58 17.02
N LEU A 158 -6.22 -1.54 16.16
CA LEU A 158 -7.40 -2.39 16.31
C LEU A 158 -7.08 -3.81 15.84
N ASP A 159 -7.52 -4.80 16.60
CA ASP A 159 -7.46 -6.20 16.21
C ASP A 159 -8.78 -6.57 15.54
N LEU A 160 -8.72 -6.98 14.28
CA LEU A 160 -9.88 -7.37 13.49
C LEU A 160 -9.68 -8.77 12.89
N SER A 161 -10.80 -9.45 12.65
CA SER A 161 -10.78 -10.71 11.91
C SER A 161 -10.38 -10.47 10.44
N LYS A 162 -9.65 -11.42 9.85
CA LYS A 162 -9.15 -11.33 8.46
C LYS A 162 -10.27 -11.24 7.42
N ASP A 163 -11.47 -11.74 7.72
CA ASP A 163 -12.65 -11.62 6.84
C ASP A 163 -13.13 -10.16 6.66
N ARG A 164 -12.63 -9.23 7.48
CA ARG A 164 -12.90 -7.78 7.37
C ARG A 164 -12.05 -7.10 6.30
N LEU A 165 -11.01 -7.75 5.79
CA LEU A 165 -10.18 -7.23 4.71
C LEU A 165 -10.98 -7.14 3.40
N VAL A 166 -10.75 -6.09 2.63
CA VAL A 166 -11.45 -5.81 1.37
C VAL A 166 -10.48 -5.98 0.21
N TYR A 167 -10.75 -6.96 -0.65
CA TYR A 167 -9.97 -7.33 -1.84
C TYR A 167 -10.59 -6.74 -3.12
#